data_AF-A0A7C2PE13-F1
#
_entry.id   AF-A0A7C2PE13-F1
#
_cell.length_a   1.000
_cell.length_b   1.000
_cell.length_c   1.000
_cell.angle_alpha   90.00
_cell.angle_beta   90.00
_cell.angle_gamma   90.00
#
_symmetry.space_group_name_H-M   'P 1'
#
loop_
_entity.id
_entity.type
_entity.pdbx_description
1 polymer ?
#
loop_
_entity_poly.entity_id
_entity_poly.type
_entity_poly.pdbx_seq_one_letter_code
_entity_poly.pdbx_strand_id
1 'polypeptide(L)'
;MSEIEETTVSIKTNKGLIEVRLSVKEAPKTAQNFIDLTKQGFYDGLTFHRVEPNFVIQGGDPKGNGTGGSDTSIDLEILCKDGNMVMGSEIPAESQPALKHGIGAISMARTADPNSATSQ
;
A
#
# COMPACT_ATOMS: atom_id res chain seq x y z
N MET A 1 -20.17 4.48 16.68
CA MET A 1 -18.78 4.13 16.32
C MET A 1 -18.82 2.73 15.78
N SER A 2 -18.88 2.57 14.46
CA SER A 2 -18.77 1.25 13.84
C SER A 2 -17.34 0.75 14.06
N GLU A 3 -17.20 -0.42 14.68
CA GLU A 3 -15.98 -1.22 14.61
C GLU A 3 -15.55 -1.26 13.14
N ILE A 4 -14.32 -0.82 12.85
CA ILE A 4 -13.75 -1.01 11.51
C ILE A 4 -13.42 -2.50 11.45
N GLU A 5 -14.42 -3.29 11.02
CA GLU A 5 -14.29 -4.70 10.71
C GLU A 5 -13.22 -4.88 9.63
N GLU A 6 -12.49 -5.99 9.73
CA GLU A 6 -11.42 -6.38 8.82
C GLU A 6 -11.81 -6.11 7.35
N THR A 7 -11.13 -5.16 6.69
CA THR A 7 -11.38 -4.89 5.28
C THR A 7 -10.57 -5.84 4.42
N THR A 8 -11.25 -6.68 3.66
CA THR A 8 -10.63 -7.58 2.67
C THR A 8 -10.93 -7.10 1.25
N VAL A 9 -9.91 -7.11 0.39
CA VAL A 9 -10.02 -6.78 -1.03
C VAL A 9 -9.63 -8.00 -1.86
N SER A 10 -10.42 -8.28 -2.89
CA SER A 10 -10.16 -9.37 -3.84
C SER A 10 -9.61 -8.81 -5.14
N ILE A 11 -8.34 -9.13 -5.44
CA ILE A 11 -7.67 -8.76 -6.70
C ILE A 11 -7.82 -9.92 -7.67
N LYS A 12 -8.66 -9.73 -8.70
CA LYS A 12 -8.86 -10.73 -9.76
C LYS A 12 -7.82 -10.50 -10.86
N THR A 13 -7.04 -11.53 -11.15
CA THR A 13 -6.03 -11.50 -12.23
C THR A 13 -6.29 -12.63 -13.22
N ASN A 14 -5.62 -12.57 -14.38
CA ASN A 14 -5.58 -13.70 -15.32
C ASN A 14 -4.80 -14.93 -14.79
N LYS A 15 -4.16 -14.82 -13.62
CA LYS A 15 -3.41 -15.89 -12.95
C LYS A 15 -4.13 -16.44 -11.72
N GLY A 16 -5.31 -15.91 -11.38
CA GLY A 16 -6.09 -16.32 -10.23
C GLY A 16 -6.51 -15.16 -9.35
N LEU A 17 -7.19 -15.51 -8.26
CA LEU A 17 -7.67 -14.59 -7.24
C LEU A 17 -6.61 -14.42 -6.15
N ILE A 18 -6.35 -13.18 -5.77
CA ILE A 18 -5.54 -12.83 -4.60
C ILE A 18 -6.46 -12.13 -3.61
N GLU A 19 -6.53 -12.62 -2.38
CA GLU A 19 -7.28 -11.98 -1.30
C GLU A 19 -6.32 -11.28 -0.35
N VAL A 20 -6.61 -10.01 -0.07
CA VAL A 20 -5.73 -9.13 0.70
C VAL A 20 -6.52 -8.56 1.87
N ARG A 21 -6.08 -8.85 3.09
CA ARG A 21 -6.58 -8.18 4.30
C ARG A 21 -5.81 -6.89 4.53
N LEU A 22 -6.51 -5.78 4.65
CA LEU A 22 -5.94 -4.46 4.89
C LEU A 22 -5.78 -4.18 6.39
N SER A 23 -4.61 -3.69 6.78
CA SER A 23 -4.30 -3.24 8.15
C SER A 23 -4.82 -1.82 8.37
N VAL A 24 -6.15 -1.65 8.29
CA VAL A 24 -6.84 -0.33 8.32
C VAL A 24 -6.63 0.45 9.61
N LYS A 25 -6.28 -0.22 10.71
CA LYS A 25 -6.00 0.44 12.00
C LYS A 25 -4.56 0.93 12.06
N GLU A 26 -3.63 0.15 11.53
CA GLU A 26 -2.19 0.40 11.58
C GLU A 26 -1.71 1.34 10.46
N ALA A 27 -2.40 1.36 9.32
CA ALA A 27 -2.09 2.20 8.15
C ALA A 27 -3.37 2.79 7.51
N PRO A 28 -4.08 3.68 8.23
CA PRO A 28 -5.40 4.17 7.80
C PRO A 28 -5.37 4.98 6.51
N LYS A 29 -4.39 5.89 6.29
CA LYS A 29 -4.37 6.71 5.06
C LYS A 29 -4.06 5.88 3.82
N THR A 30 -3.14 4.93 3.96
CA THR A 30 -2.68 4.01 2.93
C THR A 30 -3.81 3.06 2.54
N ALA A 31 -4.46 2.45 3.54
CA ALA A 31 -5.59 1.57 3.28
C ALA A 31 -6.75 2.34 2.64
N GLN A 32 -7.07 3.54 3.13
CA GLN A 32 -8.14 4.38 2.59
C GLN A 32 -7.87 4.76 1.13
N ASN A 33 -6.65 5.21 0.80
CA ASN A 33 -6.25 5.53 -0.57
C ASN A 33 -6.42 4.32 -1.51
N PHE A 34 -5.96 3.13 -1.09
CA PHE A 34 -6.12 1.91 -1.88
C PHE A 34 -7.60 1.52 -2.07
N ILE A 35 -8.42 1.63 -1.01
CA ILE A 35 -9.87 1.37 -1.06
C ILE A 35 -10.56 2.33 -2.02
N ASP A 36 -10.23 3.62 -1.97
CA ASP A 36 -10.88 4.64 -2.81
C ASP A 36 -10.53 4.44 -4.29
N LEU A 37 -9.26 4.19 -4.61
CA LEU A 37 -8.83 3.86 -5.97
C LEU A 37 -9.48 2.56 -6.47
N THR A 38 -9.63 1.55 -5.61
CA THR A 38 -10.34 0.31 -5.94
C THR A 38 -11.80 0.58 -6.26
N LYS A 39 -12.51 1.36 -5.45
CA LYS A 39 -13.92 1.72 -5.68
C LYS A 39 -14.14 2.53 -6.96
N GLN A 40 -13.11 3.27 -7.40
CA GLN A 40 -13.14 4.01 -8.66
C GLN A 40 -12.82 3.14 -9.89
N GLY A 41 -12.49 1.86 -9.70
CA GLY A 41 -12.06 0.98 -10.80
C GLY A 41 -10.67 1.34 -11.34
N PHE A 42 -9.88 2.12 -10.61
CA PHE A 42 -8.58 2.64 -11.07
C PHE A 42 -7.60 1.52 -11.47
N TYR A 43 -7.65 0.40 -10.74
CA TYR A 43 -6.74 -0.73 -10.94
C TYR A 43 -7.18 -1.69 -12.06
N ASP A 44 -8.35 -1.49 -12.66
CA ASP A 44 -8.88 -2.40 -13.67
C ASP A 44 -8.04 -2.36 -14.96
N GLY A 45 -7.62 -3.53 -15.42
CA GLY A 45 -6.78 -3.67 -16.63
C GLY A 45 -5.31 -3.33 -16.43
N LEU A 46 -4.89 -2.90 -15.23
CA LEU A 46 -3.48 -2.64 -14.95
C LEU A 46 -2.68 -3.95 -14.82
N THR A 47 -1.36 -3.82 -14.98
CA THR A 47 -0.42 -4.94 -14.96
C THR A 47 0.53 -4.87 -13.77
N PHE A 48 1.08 -6.03 -13.38
CA PHE A 48 2.28 -6.08 -12.57
C PHE A 48 3.49 -5.85 -13.48
N HIS A 49 3.97 -4.61 -13.54
CA HIS A 49 5.01 -4.20 -14.48
C HIS A 49 6.42 -4.55 -14.02
N ARG A 50 6.61 -4.87 -12.74
CA ARG A 50 7.91 -5.27 -12.17
C ARG A 50 7.77 -6.55 -11.36
N VAL A 51 8.69 -7.48 -11.60
CA VAL A 51 8.77 -8.80 -10.95
C VAL A 51 10.22 -9.08 -10.60
N GLU A 52 10.52 -9.06 -9.30
CA GLU A 52 11.84 -9.37 -8.75
C GLU A 52 11.75 -10.67 -7.94
N PRO A 53 12.29 -11.79 -8.43
CA PRO A 53 12.25 -13.06 -7.73
C PRO A 53 12.80 -12.95 -6.31
N ASN A 54 12.08 -13.54 -5.35
CA ASN A 54 12.41 -13.53 -3.91
C ASN A 54 12.35 -12.15 -3.23
N PHE A 55 11.77 -11.14 -3.89
CA PHE A 55 11.64 -9.82 -3.31
C PHE A 55 10.22 -9.26 -3.46
N VAL A 56 9.82 -8.85 -4.66
CA VAL A 56 8.56 -8.10 -4.85
C VAL A 56 7.99 -8.29 -6.25
N ILE A 57 6.65 -8.29 -6.34
CA ILE A 57 5.93 -7.94 -7.56
C ILE A 57 5.27 -6.59 -7.32
N GLN A 58 5.34 -5.69 -8.30
CA GLN A 58 4.84 -4.33 -8.19
C GLN A 58 3.87 -4.03 -9.34
N GLY A 59 2.74 -3.42 -9.00
CA GLY A 59 1.64 -3.08 -9.90
C GLY A 59 1.14 -1.66 -9.63
N GLY A 60 -0.13 -1.40 -9.93
CA GLY A 60 -0.76 -0.11 -9.59
C GLY A 60 -0.34 1.08 -10.45
N ASP A 61 0.36 0.84 -11.56
CA ASP A 61 0.81 1.88 -12.50
C ASP A 61 -0.09 1.93 -13.76
N PRO A 62 -0.84 3.02 -14.00
CA PRO A 62 -1.63 3.22 -15.22
C PRO A 62 -0.82 3.20 -16.52
N LYS A 63 0.47 3.54 -16.48
CA LYS A 63 1.37 3.53 -17.64
C LYS A 63 2.04 2.17 -17.85
N GLY A 64 2.01 1.29 -16.85
CA GLY A 64 2.63 -0.04 -16.90
C GLY A 64 4.16 -0.04 -17.06
N ASN A 65 4.85 1.05 -16.72
CA ASN A 65 6.30 1.19 -16.92
C ASN A 65 7.06 1.68 -15.66
N GLY A 66 6.39 1.73 -14.52
CA GLY A 66 6.88 2.19 -13.22
C GLY A 66 6.80 3.69 -12.99
N THR A 67 6.34 4.49 -13.96
CA THR A 67 6.41 5.98 -13.90
C THR A 67 5.06 6.69 -13.80
N GLY A 68 3.94 5.97 -13.78
CA GLY A 68 2.63 6.54 -13.52
C GLY A 68 2.25 6.49 -12.04
N GLY A 69 1.03 6.93 -11.75
CA GLY A 69 0.48 7.06 -10.41
C GLY A 69 -0.94 7.63 -10.48
N SER A 70 -1.61 7.74 -9.35
CA SER A 70 -2.80 8.57 -9.23
C SER A 70 -2.41 10.06 -9.13
N ASP A 71 -3.39 10.95 -9.26
CA ASP A 71 -3.19 12.39 -9.12
C ASP A 71 -3.00 12.85 -7.65
N THR A 72 -3.08 11.92 -6.70
CA THR A 72 -3.00 12.21 -5.26
C THR A 72 -1.82 11.48 -4.65
N SER A 73 -0.96 12.22 -3.97
CA SER A 73 0.10 11.67 -3.12
C SER A 73 -0.37 11.54 -1.67
N ILE A 74 0.13 10.53 -0.98
CA ILE A 74 -0.06 10.33 0.45
C ILE A 74 1.28 10.34 1.18
N ASP A 75 1.27 10.99 2.34
CA ASP A 75 2.42 11.01 3.24
C ASP A 75 2.78 9.60 3.71
N LEU A 76 4.05 9.41 4.09
CA LEU A 76 4.44 8.25 4.88
C LEU A 76 3.63 8.21 6.17
N GLU A 77 3.10 7.04 6.52
CA GLU A 77 2.51 6.77 7.84
C GLU A 77 3.09 5.47 8.38
N ILE A 78 3.52 5.49 9.63
CA ILE A 78 4.07 4.31 10.30
C ILE A 78 3.59 4.29 11.74
N LEU A 79 2.76 3.31 12.08
CA LEU A 79 2.48 2.98 13.47
C LEU A 79 3.71 2.31 14.10
N CYS A 80 4.21 2.87 15.18
CA CYS A 80 5.29 2.30 15.97
C CYS A 80 4.73 1.34 17.04
N LYS A 81 5.56 0.40 17.51
CA LYS A 81 5.17 -0.60 18.53
C LYS A 81 4.78 -0.01 19.88
N ASP A 82 5.25 1.20 20.18
CA ASP A 82 4.91 1.97 21.37
C ASP A 82 3.53 2.67 21.25
N GLY A 83 2.85 2.53 20.10
CA GLY A 83 1.57 3.14 19.81
C GLY A 83 1.64 4.52 19.14
N ASN A 84 2.85 5.07 18.93
CA ASN A 84 3.01 6.38 18.30
C ASN A 84 2.90 6.27 16.77
N MET A 85 2.13 7.17 16.16
CA MET A 85 2.04 7.28 14.70
C MET A 85 3.05 8.31 14.19
N VAL A 86 3.98 7.87 13.35
CA VAL A 86 4.93 8.74 12.65
C VAL A 86 4.35 9.08 11.28
N MET A 87 4.31 10.37 10.96
CA MET A 87 3.75 10.88 9.71
C MET A 87 4.79 11.71 8.96
N GLY A 88 4.82 11.59 7.64
CA GLY A 88 5.59 12.50 6.78
C GLY A 88 7.11 12.32 6.81
N SER A 89 7.62 11.36 7.60
CA SER A 89 9.01 11.28 8.01
C SER A 89 9.43 9.86 8.38
N GLU A 90 10.75 9.63 8.43
CA GLU A 90 11.32 8.36 8.86
C GLU A 90 11.07 8.08 10.34
N ILE A 91 11.04 6.81 10.72
CA ILE A 91 10.92 6.42 12.12
C ILE A 91 12.15 6.87 12.92
N PRO A 92 11.97 7.33 14.18
CA PRO A 92 13.08 7.54 15.09
C PRO A 92 13.90 6.25 15.28
N ALA A 93 15.21 6.37 15.50
CA ALA A 93 16.12 5.22 15.57
C ALA A 93 15.81 4.26 16.74
N GLU A 94 15.22 4.79 17.81
CA GLU A 94 14.78 4.06 19.00
C GLU A 94 13.43 3.35 18.80
N SER A 95 12.70 3.70 17.75
CA SER A 95 11.36 3.18 17.46
C SER A 95 11.40 2.02 16.48
N GLN A 96 10.35 1.18 16.51
CA GLN A 96 10.20 0.07 15.58
C GLN A 96 8.79 0.07 15.00
N PRO A 97 8.63 -0.23 13.69
CA PRO A 97 7.33 -0.30 13.08
C PRO A 97 6.54 -1.49 13.66
N ALA A 98 5.23 -1.29 13.83
CA ALA A 98 4.29 -2.31 14.25
C ALA A 98 4.09 -3.36 13.15
N LEU A 99 3.98 -2.91 11.90
CA LEU A 99 3.92 -3.77 10.71
C LEU A 99 5.33 -4.12 10.22
N LYS A 100 5.48 -5.31 9.63
CA LYS A 100 6.75 -5.80 9.08
C LYS A 100 6.55 -6.35 7.68
N HIS A 101 7.54 -6.16 6.82
CA HIS A 101 7.57 -6.83 5.53
C HIS A 101 7.87 -8.32 5.70
N GLY A 102 7.19 -9.13 4.89
CA GLY A 102 7.36 -10.56 4.77
C GLY A 102 6.70 -11.05 3.48
N ILE A 103 6.89 -12.31 3.13
CA ILE A 103 6.21 -12.90 1.96
C ILE A 103 4.70 -12.77 2.15
N GLY A 104 4.02 -12.20 1.16
CA GLY A 104 2.57 -11.96 1.18
C GLY A 104 2.15 -10.63 1.83
N ALA A 105 3.09 -9.84 2.35
CA ALA A 105 2.79 -8.47 2.77
C ALA A 105 2.50 -7.59 1.55
N ILE A 106 1.49 -6.72 1.66
CA ILE A 106 1.21 -5.65 0.69
C ILE A 106 1.69 -4.32 1.25
N SER A 107 2.28 -3.46 0.43
CA SER A 107 2.84 -2.17 0.83
C SER A 107 2.84 -1.21 -0.35
N MET A 108 2.84 0.11 -0.07
CA MET A 108 2.87 1.14 -1.10
C MET A 108 4.29 1.45 -1.55
N ALA A 109 4.50 1.50 -2.86
CA ALA A 109 5.75 1.94 -3.46
C ALA A 109 5.95 3.45 -3.28
N ARG A 110 7.21 3.86 -3.15
CA ARG A 110 7.64 5.25 -2.98
C ARG A 110 8.90 5.52 -3.79
N THR A 111 9.11 6.78 -4.14
CA THR A 111 10.40 7.28 -4.58
C THR A 111 11.31 7.54 -3.36
N ALA A 112 12.41 8.27 -3.54
CA ALA A 112 13.25 8.72 -2.44
C ALA A 112 12.53 9.69 -1.48
N ASP A 113 11.47 10.35 -1.94
CA ASP A 113 10.62 11.17 -1.07
C ASP A 113 9.65 10.25 -0.28
N PRO A 114 9.67 10.26 1.06
CA PRO A 114 8.76 9.45 1.88
C PRO A 114 7.28 9.72 1.60
N ASN A 115 6.94 10.91 1.10
CA ASN A 115 5.56 11.37 0.89
C ASN A 115 5.10 11.25 -0.57
N SER A 116 5.80 10.42 -1.36
CA SER A 116 5.54 10.24 -2.79
C SER A 116 4.65 9.04 -3.15
N ALA A 117 4.11 8.32 -2.18
CA ALA A 117 3.21 7.20 -2.46
C ALA A 117 1.95 7.72 -3.15
N THR A 118 1.52 7.07 -4.23
CA THR A 118 0.31 7.43 -4.99
C THR A 118 -0.61 6.23 -5.15
N SER A 119 -0.46 5.46 -6.23
CA SER A 119 -1.27 4.27 -6.52
C SER A 119 -0.48 2.96 -6.61
N GLN A 120 0.86 3.05 -6.65
CA GLN A 120 1.78 1.91 -6.73
C GLN A 120 2.22 1.39 -5.37
#